data_AF-A0A6G1R8Z0-F1
#
_entry.id   AF-A0A6G1R8Z0-F1
#
_cell.length_a   1.000
_cell.length_b   1.000
_cell.length_c   1.000
_cell.angle_alpha   90.00
_cell.angle_beta   90.00
_cell.angle_gamma   90.00
#
_symmetry.space_group_name_H-M   'P 1'
#
loop_
_entity.id
_entity.type
_entity.pdbx_description
1 polymer ?
#
loop_
_entity_poly.entity_id
_entity_poly.type
_entity_poly.pdbx_seq_one_letter_code
_entity_poly.pdbx_strand_id
1 'polypeptide(L)'
;IRREARLLIAGGIQKMGYRRRPGLLSLLLLSFSCCASARRSLKTNLCKWCDSTPPACEEKVCYSNCNLNSYCEDPYEICVAIWRQDNESIRISTLCHNPHHPIENLMVPNYNTSRCIMTHQPSEDGIIYIC
;
A
#
# COMPACT_ATOMS: atom_id res chain seq x y z
N ILE A 1 6.46 17.36 -3.75
CA ILE A 1 7.27 17.95 -2.64
C ILE A 1 8.68 17.39 -2.75
N ARG A 2 9.60 18.22 -3.22
CA ARG A 2 10.98 17.86 -3.61
C ARG A 2 11.86 17.86 -2.34
N ARG A 3 12.64 16.80 -2.08
CA ARG A 3 13.73 16.85 -1.07
C ARG A 3 15.07 16.69 -1.78
N GLU A 4 15.76 17.82 -1.94
CA GLU A 4 17.16 17.91 -2.34
C GLU A 4 18.03 17.49 -1.14
N ALA A 5 18.81 16.42 -1.28
CA ALA A 5 19.84 16.07 -0.31
C ALA A 5 21.18 16.67 -0.76
N ARG A 6 21.45 17.92 -0.36
CA ARG A 6 22.78 18.52 -0.48
C ARG A 6 23.66 17.97 0.65
N LEU A 7 24.59 17.09 0.30
CA LEU A 7 25.62 16.61 1.21
C LEU A 7 26.78 17.63 1.22
N LEU A 8 26.83 18.49 2.26
CA LEU A 8 27.98 19.34 2.55
C LEU A 8 29.00 18.49 3.32
N ILE A 9 30.14 18.17 2.70
CA ILE A 9 31.29 17.57 3.41
C ILE A 9 32.32 18.67 3.66
N ALA A 10 32.48 19.01 4.94
CA ALA A 10 33.52 19.89 5.44
C ALA A 10 34.72 19.09 5.96
N GLY A 11 35.92 19.50 5.55
CA GLY A 11 37.13 19.47 6.39
C GLY A 11 38.10 18.29 6.28
N GLY A 12 39.34 18.62 5.88
CA GLY A 12 40.55 18.13 6.56
C GLY A 12 41.46 17.17 5.81
N ILE A 13 42.53 17.71 5.21
CA ILE A 13 43.67 16.95 4.65
C ILE A 13 44.61 16.52 5.80
N GLN A 14 44.92 15.23 5.90
CA GLN A 14 46.13 14.74 6.58
C GLN A 14 46.85 13.72 5.68
N LYS A 15 48.12 14.01 5.39
CA LYS A 15 49.02 13.18 4.59
C LYS A 15 49.73 12.17 5.47
N MET A 16 49.78 10.90 5.07
CA MET A 16 50.90 10.00 5.38
C MET A 16 51.01 8.81 4.41
N GLY A 17 52.09 8.82 3.61
CA GLY A 17 53.12 7.79 3.60
C GLY A 17 52.77 6.29 3.50
N TYR A 18 52.86 5.78 2.27
CA TYR A 18 53.53 4.53 1.86
C TYR A 18 52.97 3.15 2.32
N ARG A 19 52.42 2.38 1.36
CA ARG A 19 52.99 1.14 0.78
C ARG A 19 51.87 0.29 0.14
N ARG A 20 52.03 0.01 -1.15
CA ARG A 20 51.08 -0.72 -2.02
C ARG A 20 50.74 -2.12 -1.48
N ARG A 21 49.46 -2.36 -1.18
CA ARG A 21 48.77 -3.65 -1.37
C ARG A 21 47.34 -3.38 -1.85
N PRO A 22 47.11 -3.17 -3.16
CA PRO A 22 45.80 -2.74 -3.69
C PRO A 22 44.81 -3.91 -3.87
N GLY A 23 44.96 -4.99 -3.08
CA GLY A 23 44.17 -6.21 -3.28
C GLY A 23 42.93 -6.30 -2.38
N LEU A 24 43.07 -6.03 -1.07
CA LEU A 24 42.00 -6.35 -0.12
C LEU A 24 41.01 -5.19 0.11
N LEU A 25 41.49 -3.95 0.17
CA LEU A 25 40.64 -2.77 0.37
C LEU A 25 39.77 -2.46 -0.86
N SER A 26 40.25 -2.80 -2.06
CA SER A 26 39.49 -2.61 -3.31
C SER A 26 38.33 -3.59 -3.43
N LEU A 27 38.44 -4.81 -2.88
CA LEU A 27 37.34 -5.79 -2.85
C LEU A 27 36.23 -5.40 -1.85
N LEU A 28 36.57 -4.80 -0.71
CA LEU A 28 35.58 -4.37 0.30
C LEU A 28 34.73 -3.16 -0.16
N LEU A 29 35.28 -2.31 -1.03
CA LEU A 29 34.53 -1.19 -1.62
C LEU A 29 33.59 -1.63 -2.75
N LEU A 30 33.93 -2.71 -3.47
CA LEU A 30 33.07 -3.30 -4.51
C LEU A 30 31.84 -4.01 -3.90
N SER A 31 31.96 -4.59 -2.70
CA SER A 31 30.82 -5.21 -1.99
C SER A 31 29.83 -4.18 -1.44
N PHE A 32 30.26 -2.97 -1.09
CA PHE A 32 29.38 -1.92 -0.58
C PHE A 32 28.51 -1.26 -1.67
N SER A 33 28.87 -1.42 -2.95
CA SER A 33 28.14 -0.79 -4.06
C SER A 33 26.96 -1.62 -4.59
N CYS A 34 26.78 -2.87 -4.16
CA CYS A 34 25.70 -3.74 -4.68
C CYS A 34 24.34 -3.51 -4.00
N CYS A 35 24.32 -2.98 -2.77
CA CYS A 35 23.08 -2.79 -2.01
C CYS A 35 22.35 -1.46 -2.33
N ALA A 36 22.91 -0.59 -3.19
CA ALA A 36 22.43 0.79 -3.32
C ALA A 36 21.25 1.00 -4.29
N SER A 37 20.90 0.03 -5.14
CA SER A 37 20.07 0.36 -6.31
C SER A 37 19.09 -0.73 -6.72
N ALA A 38 18.08 -0.96 -5.88
CA ALA A 38 16.79 -1.47 -6.37
C ALA A 38 15.61 -0.85 -5.62
N ARG A 39 15.59 0.48 -5.43
CA ARG A 39 14.31 1.18 -5.27
C ARG A 39 13.61 1.20 -6.63
N ARG A 40 13.07 0.05 -7.07
CA ARG A 40 12.08 0.03 -8.13
C ARG A 40 10.88 0.80 -7.57
N SER A 41 10.50 1.90 -8.22
CA SER A 41 9.21 2.55 -7.97
C SER A 41 8.13 1.58 -8.43
N LEU A 42 7.80 0.61 -7.59
CA LEU A 42 6.70 -0.29 -7.85
C LEU A 42 5.43 0.55 -7.81
N LYS A 43 4.74 0.65 -8.94
CA LYS A 43 3.49 1.40 -9.03
C LYS A 43 2.42 0.56 -8.36
N THR A 44 2.22 0.76 -7.07
CA THR A 44 1.14 0.12 -6.32
C THR A 44 -0.13 0.94 -6.43
N ASN A 45 -1.28 0.30 -6.16
CA ASN A 45 -2.56 0.97 -6.21
C ASN A 45 -2.69 1.96 -5.04
N LEU A 46 -3.39 3.08 -5.28
CA LEU A 46 -3.74 4.05 -4.25
C LEU A 46 -5.22 3.88 -3.93
N CYS A 47 -5.51 3.36 -2.74
CA CYS A 47 -6.85 3.02 -2.30
C CYS A 47 -7.29 3.89 -1.13
N LYS A 48 -8.61 3.99 -0.93
CA LYS A 48 -9.16 4.48 0.33
C LYS A 48 -8.88 3.45 1.43
N TRP A 49 -8.44 3.92 2.60
CA TRP A 49 -8.16 3.05 3.74
C TRP A 49 -8.83 3.60 4.99
N CYS A 50 -9.92 2.99 5.40
CA CYS A 50 -10.64 3.28 6.62
C CYS A 50 -11.25 1.98 7.18
N ASP A 51 -11.04 1.71 8.46
CA ASP A 51 -11.49 0.45 9.06
C ASP A 51 -13.00 0.36 9.20
N SER A 52 -13.68 1.45 9.59
CA SER A 52 -15.12 1.42 9.80
C SER A 52 -15.74 2.82 9.83
N THR A 53 -16.50 3.16 8.79
CA THR A 53 -17.06 4.50 8.57
C THR A 53 -18.57 4.44 8.32
N PRO A 54 -19.36 5.42 8.80
CA PRO A 54 -20.76 5.48 8.43
C PRO A 54 -20.86 5.92 6.95
N PRO A 55 -21.77 5.33 6.15
CA PRO A 55 -21.95 5.75 4.77
C PRO A 55 -22.46 7.18 4.68
N ALA A 56 -22.02 7.91 3.65
CA ALA A 56 -22.66 9.14 3.21
C ALA A 56 -23.43 8.84 1.92
N CYS A 57 -24.75 8.96 1.96
CA CYS A 57 -25.61 8.64 0.82
C CYS A 57 -26.19 9.92 0.22
N GLU A 58 -26.04 10.06 -1.09
CA GLU A 58 -26.68 11.08 -1.90
C GLU A 58 -27.66 10.37 -2.85
N GLU A 59 -28.95 10.63 -2.63
CA GLU A 59 -30.05 9.95 -3.33
C GLU A 59 -30.00 8.41 -3.19
N LYS A 60 -29.56 7.70 -4.25
CA LYS A 60 -29.49 6.23 -4.33
C LYS A 60 -28.05 5.71 -4.34
N VAL A 61 -27.05 6.58 -4.21
CA VAL A 61 -25.63 6.22 -4.24
C VAL A 61 -25.01 6.54 -2.89
N CYS A 62 -24.34 5.55 -2.30
CA CYS A 62 -23.65 5.69 -1.02
C CYS A 62 -22.14 5.62 -1.20
N TYR A 63 -21.42 6.43 -0.42
CA TYR A 63 -19.98 6.55 -0.39
C TYR A 63 -19.45 6.24 1.02
N SER A 64 -18.19 5.78 1.11
CA SER A 64 -17.55 5.39 2.38
C SER A 64 -17.24 6.55 3.34
N ASN A 65 -17.54 7.81 2.98
CA ASN A 65 -17.16 9.00 3.77
C ASN A 65 -15.69 8.98 4.27
N CYS A 66 -14.80 8.32 3.50
CA CYS A 66 -13.41 8.09 3.88
C CYS A 66 -12.49 9.07 3.15
N ASN A 67 -11.77 9.89 3.91
CA ASN A 67 -10.83 10.88 3.38
C ASN A 67 -9.37 10.42 3.43
N LEU A 68 -9.11 9.23 3.99
CA LEU A 68 -7.77 8.65 4.06
C LEU A 68 -7.47 7.81 2.84
N ASN A 69 -6.23 7.93 2.36
CA ASN A 69 -5.73 7.21 1.20
C ASN A 69 -4.42 6.53 1.60
N SER A 70 -4.16 5.35 1.04
CA SER A 70 -2.91 4.64 1.27
C SER A 70 -2.46 3.91 0.02
N TYR A 71 -1.15 3.81 -0.14
CA TYR A 71 -0.54 2.99 -1.18
C TYR A 71 -0.57 1.53 -0.70
N CYS A 72 -1.05 0.63 -1.55
CA CYS A 72 -1.00 -0.80 -1.29
C CYS A 72 0.45 -1.28 -1.21
N GLU A 73 0.71 -2.31 -0.42
CA GLU A 73 2.05 -2.83 -0.19
C GLU A 73 2.50 -3.70 -1.36
N ASP A 74 1.56 -4.44 -1.96
CA ASP A 74 1.79 -5.34 -3.08
C ASP A 74 1.08 -4.82 -4.36
N PRO A 75 1.72 -4.93 -5.54
CA PRO A 75 1.17 -4.39 -6.79
C PRO A 75 -0.05 -5.18 -7.31
N TYR A 76 -0.32 -6.36 -6.77
CA TYR A 76 -1.46 -7.20 -7.07
C TYR A 76 -2.64 -6.96 -6.12
N GLU A 77 -2.48 -6.14 -5.09
CA GLU A 77 -3.59 -5.69 -4.25
C GLU A 77 -4.48 -4.70 -4.98
N ILE A 78 -5.79 -4.83 -4.79
CA ILE A 78 -6.81 -3.95 -5.34
C ILE A 78 -7.52 -3.18 -4.23
N CYS A 79 -8.27 -2.16 -4.61
CA CYS A 79 -9.12 -1.42 -3.67
C CYS A 79 -10.42 -2.20 -3.44
N VAL A 80 -10.69 -2.53 -2.19
CA VAL A 80 -11.90 -3.23 -1.75
C VAL A 80 -12.70 -2.33 -0.83
N ALA A 81 -14.02 -2.39 -0.93
CA ALA A 81 -15.00 -1.78 -0.05
C ALA A 81 -15.99 -2.84 0.46
N ILE A 82 -16.07 -2.97 1.78
CA ILE A 82 -16.97 -3.89 2.46
C ILE A 82 -18.04 -3.07 3.16
N TRP A 83 -19.28 -3.30 2.78
CA TRP A 83 -20.45 -2.73 3.44
C TRP A 83 -21.06 -3.80 4.35
N ARG A 84 -21.25 -3.46 5.62
CA ARG A 84 -21.90 -4.33 6.60
C ARG A 84 -23.09 -3.59 7.21
N GLN A 85 -24.20 -4.30 7.35
CA GLN A 85 -25.34 -3.86 8.13
C GLN A 85 -25.65 -4.91 9.18
N ASP A 86 -25.58 -4.46 10.43
CA ASP A 86 -26.09 -5.18 11.59
C ASP A 86 -27.43 -4.56 12.03
N ASN A 87 -27.93 -4.99 13.19
CA ASN A 87 -29.21 -4.52 13.73
C ASN A 87 -29.19 -3.04 14.17
N GLU A 88 -28.02 -2.44 14.33
CA GLU A 88 -27.85 -1.12 14.92
C GLU A 88 -27.43 -0.07 13.88
N SER A 89 -26.53 -0.42 12.95
CA SER A 89 -25.92 0.54 12.05
C SER A 89 -25.36 -0.06 10.76
N ILE A 90 -25.15 0.82 9.79
CA ILE A 90 -24.46 0.50 8.54
C ILE A 90 -23.03 1.03 8.62
N ARG A 91 -22.06 0.18 8.25
CA ARG A 91 -20.63 0.45 8.35
C ARG A 91 -19.93 0.08 7.04
N ILE A 92 -19.06 0.95 6.56
CA ILE A 92 -18.22 0.71 5.39
C ILE A 92 -16.75 0.66 5.81
N SER A 93 -16.07 -0.40 5.37
CA SER A 93 -14.61 -0.57 5.50
C SER A 93 -14.00 -0.49 4.10
N THR A 94 -12.87 0.19 3.94
CA THR A 94 -12.13 0.21 2.68
C THR A 94 -10.67 -0.13 2.93
N LEU A 95 -10.08 -0.97 2.09
CA LEU A 95 -8.74 -1.51 2.27
C LEU A 95 -8.07 -1.89 0.94
N CYS A 96 -6.76 -2.05 0.98
CA CYS A 96 -6.03 -2.81 -0.04
C CYS A 96 -6.16 -4.30 0.26
N HIS A 97 -6.38 -5.12 -0.77
CA HIS A 97 -6.45 -6.58 -0.60
C HIS A 97 -6.10 -7.34 -1.87
N ASN A 98 -5.45 -8.49 -1.75
CA ASN A 98 -5.17 -9.36 -2.88
C ASN A 98 -6.40 -10.22 -3.22
N PRO A 99 -6.99 -10.09 -4.42
CA PRO A 99 -8.26 -10.71 -4.76
C PRO A 99 -8.21 -12.25 -4.83
N HIS A 100 -7.01 -12.85 -4.85
CA HIS A 100 -6.83 -14.30 -4.80
C HIS A 100 -6.95 -14.89 -3.39
N HIS A 101 -7.04 -14.04 -2.36
CA HIS A 101 -7.24 -14.47 -0.98
C HIS A 101 -8.66 -14.09 -0.52
N PRO A 102 -9.31 -14.95 0.29
CA PRO A 102 -10.61 -14.61 0.86
C PRO A 102 -10.48 -13.57 1.98
N ILE A 103 -11.52 -12.76 2.17
CA ILE A 103 -11.72 -11.90 3.34
C ILE A 103 -12.81 -12.55 4.19
N GLU A 104 -12.49 -13.04 5.39
CA GLU A 104 -13.47 -13.71 6.27
C GLU A 104 -14.25 -14.84 5.54
N ASN A 105 -13.55 -15.61 4.70
CA ASN A 105 -14.10 -16.67 3.83
C ASN A 105 -14.94 -16.18 2.62
N LEU A 106 -15.01 -14.88 2.37
CA LEU A 106 -15.68 -14.29 1.22
C LEU A 106 -14.67 -13.94 0.13
N MET A 107 -15.00 -14.28 -1.12
CA MET A 107 -14.22 -13.85 -2.28
C MET A 107 -14.76 -12.52 -2.82
N VAL A 108 -13.86 -11.63 -3.25
CA VAL A 108 -14.23 -10.38 -3.92
C VAL A 108 -14.71 -10.70 -5.34
N PRO A 109 -15.99 -10.48 -5.69
CA PRO A 109 -16.49 -10.74 -7.03
C PRO A 109 -16.10 -9.60 -7.99
N ASN A 110 -15.97 -9.90 -9.28
CA ASN A 110 -15.77 -8.90 -10.34
C ASN A 110 -14.58 -7.93 -10.10
N TYR A 111 -13.54 -8.40 -9.41
CA TYR A 111 -12.34 -7.63 -9.05
C TYR A 111 -11.52 -7.13 -10.26
N ASN A 112 -11.81 -7.66 -11.45
CA ASN A 112 -11.16 -7.28 -12.71
C ASN A 112 -11.81 -6.05 -13.38
N THR A 113 -12.85 -5.47 -12.77
CA THR A 113 -13.54 -4.29 -13.28
C THR A 113 -13.01 -3.00 -12.64
N SER A 114 -13.13 -1.87 -13.34
CA SER A 114 -12.70 -0.56 -12.82
C SER A 114 -13.74 0.09 -11.88
N ARG A 115 -14.91 -0.54 -11.69
CA ARG A 115 -16.02 0.01 -10.91
C ARG A 115 -16.37 -0.94 -9.78
N CYS A 116 -16.31 -0.44 -8.56
CA CYS A 116 -16.81 -1.14 -7.37
C CYS A 116 -18.35 -1.15 -7.41
N ILE A 117 -18.96 -2.28 -7.74
CA ILE A 117 -20.41 -2.48 -7.68
C ILE A 117 -20.68 -3.50 -6.58
N MET A 118 -21.29 -3.03 -5.49
CA MET A 118 -21.61 -3.83 -4.30
C MET A 118 -22.38 -5.10 -4.67
N THR A 119 -21.82 -6.25 -4.32
CA THR A 119 -22.42 -7.57 -4.55
C THR A 119 -22.76 -8.20 -3.21
N HIS A 120 -23.97 -8.72 -3.09
CA HIS A 120 -24.46 -9.35 -1.86
C HIS A 120 -23.69 -10.64 -1.58
N GLN A 121 -23.22 -10.80 -0.34
CA GLN A 121 -22.47 -11.97 0.11
C GLN A 121 -23.28 -12.80 1.10
N PRO A 122 -23.08 -14.12 1.15
CA PRO A 122 -23.63 -14.97 2.21
C PRO A 122 -23.06 -14.54 3.57
N SER A 123 -23.93 -14.33 4.56
CA SER A 123 -23.55 -14.08 5.96
C SER A 123 -24.57 -14.74 6.88
N GLU A 124 -24.11 -15.28 8.01
CA GLU A 124 -24.98 -15.75 9.10
C GLU A 124 -25.44 -14.56 9.96
N ASP A 125 -24.59 -13.53 10.06
CA ASP A 125 -24.81 -12.33 10.85
C ASP A 125 -24.97 -11.11 9.93
N GLY A 126 -26.20 -10.59 9.83
CA GLY A 126 -26.49 -9.35 9.12
C GLY A 126 -26.34 -9.43 7.60
N ILE A 127 -26.25 -8.26 6.96
CA ILE A 127 -26.14 -8.13 5.51
C ILE A 127 -24.75 -7.64 5.15
N ILE A 128 -24.08 -8.36 4.25
CA ILE A 128 -22.73 -8.00 3.76
C ILE A 128 -22.80 -7.78 2.25
N TYR A 129 -22.24 -6.66 1.80
CA TYR A 129 -21.89 -6.46 0.40
C TYR A 129 -20.40 -6.20 0.26
N ILE A 130 -19.82 -6.70 -0.82
CA ILE A 130 -18.43 -6.49 -1.15
C ILE A 130 -18.26 -6.13 -2.62
N CYS A 131 -17.30 -5.25 -2.84
CA CYS A 131 -16.57 -5.03 -4.08
C CYS A 131 -15.16 -4.54 -3.66
#